data_AF-A0AA36IDD0-F1
#
_entry.id   AF-A0AA36IDD0-F1
#
_cell.length_a   1.000
_cell.length_b   1.000
_cell.length_c   1.000
_cell.angle_alpha   90.00
_cell.angle_beta   90.00
_cell.angle_gamma   90.00
#
_symmetry.space_group_name_H-M   'P 1'
#
loop_
_entity.id
_entity.type
_entity.pdbx_description
1 polymer ?
#
loop_
_entity_poly.entity_id
_entity_poly.type
_entity_poly.pdbx_seq_one_letter_code
_entity_poly.pdbx_strand_id
1 'polypeptide(L)'
;MPVFQVQPIAASLPVEVEVAGGTIADLKAALANKTGVKEDEQRLVTRGRLLEDSTLLESVDGRIFLARASCVSFEPVEPKDEIQLRLKTIGGMQNELRLTVKRSLPAREFKQQALLRLGKPAEIGYKFVASGQLMSSEATLAELGLQDGDVVVVVAPRAPFHVRVARQVRFAICWLLGGLWSLLKAVVCALGVLPGTMLRWLINAWYDPWSLVRPTSPEVRGRRIQTLGFSPQMLRYAPGQNPRGEDLTVLLSQGLIGM
;
A
#
# COMPACT_ATOMS: atom_id res chain seq x y z
N MET A 1 37.08 24.51 51.52
CA MET A 1 35.62 24.75 51.64
C MET A 1 34.98 24.31 50.33
N PRO A 2 33.84 23.61 50.31
CA PRO A 2 33.21 23.21 49.06
C PRO A 2 32.66 24.46 48.33
N VAL A 3 33.03 24.59 47.06
CA VAL A 3 32.58 25.67 46.17
C VAL A 3 31.44 25.12 45.31
N PHE A 4 30.27 25.76 45.38
CA PHE A 4 29.11 25.41 44.59
C PHE A 4 28.96 26.36 43.41
N GLN A 5 28.85 25.81 42.20
CA GLN A 5 28.58 26.59 41.00
C GLN A 5 27.07 26.59 40.74
N VAL A 6 26.44 27.76 40.89
CA VAL A 6 25.02 27.95 40.62
C VAL A 6 24.87 28.70 39.29
N GLN A 7 24.08 28.15 38.38
CA GLN A 7 23.84 28.76 37.09
C GLN A 7 22.51 29.53 37.11
N PRO A 8 22.51 30.88 37.07
CA PRO A 8 21.30 31.66 36.90
C PRO A 8 20.75 31.51 35.48
N ILE A 9 19.44 31.31 35.33
CA ILE A 9 18.82 31.22 33.99
C ILE A 9 18.92 32.56 33.24
N ALA A 10 18.94 33.68 33.95
CA ALA A 10 19.01 35.02 33.38
C ALA A 10 20.43 35.50 33.03
N ALA A 11 21.48 34.81 33.50
CA ALA A 11 22.87 35.25 33.27
C ALA A 11 23.69 34.12 32.61
N SER A 12 24.57 34.49 31.68
CA SER A 12 25.38 33.54 30.92
C SER A 12 26.54 32.93 31.71
N LEU A 13 26.89 33.51 32.86
CA LEU A 13 28.03 33.11 33.69
C LEU A 13 27.55 32.44 35.00
N PRO A 14 28.16 31.32 35.42
CA PRO A 14 27.86 30.68 36.69
C PRO A 14 28.36 31.55 37.86
N VAL A 15 27.57 31.58 38.93
CA VAL A 15 27.93 32.23 40.19
C VAL A 15 28.50 31.19 41.12
N GLU A 16 29.75 31.36 41.50
CA GLU A 16 30.41 30.49 42.47
C GLU A 16 30.07 30.95 43.89
N VAL A 17 29.62 30.06 44.75
CA VAL A 17 29.25 30.33 46.13
C VAL A 17 30.00 29.37 47.05
N GLU A 18 30.67 29.92 48.06
CA GLU A 18 31.34 29.13 49.09
C GLU A 18 30.39 29.03 50.28
N VAL A 19 29.94 27.81 50.59
CA VAL A 19 29.06 27.55 51.74
C VAL A 19 29.66 26.42 52.56
N ALA A 20 29.84 26.62 53.86
CA ALA A 20 30.38 25.61 54.76
C ALA A 20 29.25 24.72 55.30
N GLY A 21 28.95 23.60 54.62
CA GLY A 21 28.12 22.52 55.16
C GLY A 21 26.71 22.92 55.64
N GLY A 22 25.98 23.70 54.85
CA GLY A 22 24.67 24.25 55.21
C GLY A 22 23.45 23.54 54.60
N THR A 23 22.29 24.14 54.83
CA THR A 23 21.01 23.82 54.19
C THR A 23 20.77 24.69 52.95
N ILE A 24 19.81 24.32 52.11
CA ILE A 24 19.47 25.12 50.92
C ILE A 24 19.07 26.56 51.27
N ALA A 25 18.51 26.78 52.46
CA ALA A 25 18.26 28.13 52.98
C ALA A 25 19.55 28.98 53.04
N ASP A 26 20.66 28.41 53.51
CA ASP A 26 21.96 29.10 53.60
C ASP A 26 22.52 29.43 52.19
N LEU A 27 22.30 28.52 51.24
CA LEU A 27 22.68 28.74 49.84
C LEU A 27 21.83 29.84 49.19
N LYS A 28 20.53 29.92 49.50
CA LYS A 28 19.65 31.00 49.04
C LYS A 28 20.07 32.36 49.58
N ALA A 29 20.42 32.42 50.87
CA ALA A 29 20.93 33.64 51.50
C ALA A 29 22.25 34.11 50.86
N ALA A 30 23.18 33.17 50.65
CA ALA A 30 24.45 33.46 49.99
C ALA A 30 24.27 33.91 48.53
N LEU A 31 23.30 33.33 47.82
CA LEU A 31 22.92 33.76 46.47
C LEU A 31 22.22 35.12 46.46
N ALA A 32 21.40 35.44 47.45
CA ALA A 32 20.72 36.73 47.54
C ALA A 32 21.74 37.87 47.61
N ASN A 33 22.81 37.67 48.39
CA ASN A 33 23.91 38.62 48.51
C ASN A 33 24.67 38.83 47.19
N LYS A 34 24.79 37.79 46.34
CA LYS A 34 25.54 37.88 45.07
C LYS A 34 24.71 38.29 43.86
N THR A 35 23.45 37.87 43.82
CA THR A 35 22.57 38.04 42.65
C THR A 35 21.53 39.15 42.85
N GLY A 36 21.31 39.61 44.09
CA GLY A 36 20.30 40.61 44.42
C GLY A 36 18.85 40.11 44.36
N VAL A 37 18.64 38.81 44.17
CA VAL A 37 17.30 38.19 44.17
C VAL A 37 16.95 37.79 45.60
N LYS A 38 15.79 38.23 46.12
CA LYS A 38 15.32 37.87 47.46
C LYS A 38 15.09 36.36 47.57
N GLU A 39 15.36 35.78 48.74
CA GLU A 39 15.26 34.34 49.02
C GLU A 39 13.89 33.74 48.65
N ASP A 40 12.80 34.45 48.94
CA ASP A 40 11.43 34.03 48.60
C ASP A 40 11.18 33.91 47.09
N GLU A 41 11.93 34.66 46.29
CA GLU A 41 11.83 34.65 44.83
C GLU A 41 12.79 33.63 44.18
N GLN A 42 13.66 32.99 44.95
CA GLN A 42 14.64 32.02 44.45
C GLN A 42 14.07 30.60 44.43
N ARG A 43 14.06 29.99 43.25
CA ARG A 43 13.76 28.56 43.07
C ARG A 43 15.01 27.86 42.57
N LEU A 44 15.53 26.95 43.38
CA LEU A 44 16.70 26.16 43.04
C LEU A 44 16.26 24.81 42.50
N VAL A 45 16.77 24.42 41.33
CA VAL A 45 16.40 23.19 40.63
C VAL A 45 17.65 22.37 40.34
N THR A 46 17.62 21.09 40.68
CA THR A 46 18.69 20.13 40.37
C THR A 46 18.09 18.89 39.73
N ARG A 47 18.66 18.44 38.60
CA ARG A 47 18.19 17.24 37.86
C ARG A 47 16.66 17.22 37.60
N GLY A 48 16.05 18.39 37.41
CA GLY A 48 14.60 18.51 37.19
C GLY A 48 13.73 18.40 38.46
N ARG A 49 14.33 18.37 39.65
CA ARG A 49 13.61 18.44 40.94
C ARG A 49 13.82 19.80 41.58
N LEU A 50 12.73 20.37 42.10
CA LEU A 50 12.79 21.55 42.94
C LEU A 50 13.41 21.18 44.29
N LEU A 51 14.38 21.98 44.73
CA LEU A 51 15.05 21.80 46.02
C LEU A 51 14.25 22.49 47.13
N GLU A 52 14.01 21.77 48.23
CA GLU A 52 13.32 22.28 49.43
C GLU A 52 14.32 22.86 50.43
N ASP A 53 13.92 23.87 51.20
CA ASP A 53 14.82 24.59 52.11
C ASP A 53 15.45 23.71 53.20
N SER A 54 14.78 22.61 53.55
CA SER A 54 15.24 21.61 54.53
C SER A 54 16.27 20.62 53.99
N THR A 55 16.51 20.59 52.67
CA THR A 55 17.47 19.63 52.10
C THR A 55 18.90 20.08 52.39
N LEU A 56 19.74 19.13 52.79
CA LEU A 56 21.17 19.35 53.05
C LEU A 56 21.93 19.57 51.73
N LEU A 57 22.86 20.52 51.68
CA LEU A 57 23.68 20.74 50.48
C LEU A 57 24.51 19.51 50.11
N GLU A 58 24.95 18.74 51.11
CA GLU A 58 25.80 17.56 50.91
C GLU A 58 25.08 16.42 50.18
N SER A 59 23.74 16.37 50.23
CA SER A 59 22.96 15.35 49.51
C SER A 59 22.61 15.77 48.09
N VAL A 60 22.88 17.03 47.72
CA VAL A 60 22.55 17.57 46.39
C VAL A 60 23.71 17.36 45.44
N ASP A 61 23.59 16.32 44.60
CA ASP A 61 24.57 16.04 43.55
C ASP A 61 24.25 16.76 42.24
N GLY A 62 25.23 17.52 41.72
CA GLY A 62 25.23 18.03 40.35
C GLY A 62 25.14 19.56 40.25
N ARG A 63 24.79 20.05 39.05
CA ARG A 63 24.64 21.50 38.77
C ARG A 63 23.32 22.01 39.33
N ILE A 64 23.39 23.12 40.06
CA ILE A 64 22.22 23.79 40.63
C ILE A 64 21.84 24.94 39.71
N PHE A 65 20.57 25.01 39.31
CA PHE A 65 20.03 26.10 38.51
C PHE A 65 19.22 27.04 39.39
N LEU A 66 19.45 28.35 39.24
CA LEU A 66 18.66 29.40 39.90
C LEU A 66 17.62 29.92 38.93
N ALA A 67 16.35 29.73 39.28
CA ALA A 67 15.19 30.29 38.60
C ALA A 67 14.48 31.32 39.48
N ARG A 68 13.88 32.34 38.87
CA ARG A 68 13.02 33.29 39.60
C ARG A 68 11.59 32.76 39.64
N ALA A 69 10.92 32.91 40.79
CA ALA A 69 9.55 32.43 40.98
C ALA A 69 8.55 32.97 39.94
N SER A 70 8.80 34.17 39.39
CA SER A 70 7.99 34.80 38.34
C SER A 70 8.09 34.13 36.96
N CYS A 71 9.02 33.20 36.76
CA CYS A 71 9.27 32.56 35.45
C CYS A 71 8.95 31.07 35.41
N VAL A 72 8.41 30.49 36.49
CA VAL A 72 8.24 29.03 36.60
C VAL A 72 6.82 28.69 37.01
N SER A 73 5.90 28.84 36.06
CA SER A 73 4.79 27.89 35.95
C SER A 73 5.41 26.57 35.46
N PHE A 74 5.67 25.63 36.36
CA PHE A 74 5.77 24.24 35.94
C PHE A 74 4.36 23.85 35.50
N GLU A 75 4.05 24.02 34.21
CA GLU A 75 2.97 23.21 33.65
C GLU A 75 3.43 21.76 33.84
N PRO A 76 2.67 20.91 34.56
CA PRO A 76 2.98 19.50 34.62
C PRO A 76 3.01 19.00 33.18
N VAL A 77 4.19 18.61 32.71
CA VAL A 77 4.34 18.00 31.39
C VAL A 77 3.55 16.70 31.48
N GLU A 78 2.34 16.72 30.92
CA GLU A 78 1.51 15.52 30.83
C GLU A 78 2.36 14.43 30.19
N PRO A 79 2.43 13.22 30.80
CA PRO A 79 3.17 12.13 30.20
C PRO A 79 2.64 11.96 28.78
N LYS A 80 3.57 11.78 27.81
CA LYS A 80 3.20 11.51 26.43
C LYS A 80 2.40 10.21 26.37
N ASP A 81 1.09 10.32 26.49
CA ASP A 81 0.15 9.21 26.41
C ASP A 81 -0.03 8.72 24.97
N GLU A 82 0.57 9.42 24.01
CA GLU A 82 0.55 9.09 22.59
C GLU A 82 1.69 8.14 22.22
N ILE A 83 1.33 7.08 21.51
CA ILE A 83 2.23 6.06 20.97
C ILE A 83 2.10 6.05 19.44
N GLN A 84 3.21 5.88 18.72
CA GLN A 84 3.19 5.66 17.28
C GLN A 84 3.24 4.16 16.97
N LEU A 85 2.16 3.62 16.42
CA LEU A 85 2.07 2.21 16.01
C LEU A 85 2.25 2.08 14.49
N ARG A 86 2.86 0.97 14.06
CA ARG A 86 3.04 0.63 12.64
C ARG A 86 2.06 -0.47 12.23
N LEU A 87 1.21 -0.19 11.25
CA LEU A 87 0.28 -1.18 10.70
C LEU A 87 0.89 -1.85 9.47
N LYS A 88 0.90 -3.18 9.46
CA LYS A 88 1.27 -3.99 8.28
C LYS A 88 0.06 -4.76 7.78
N THR A 89 -0.25 -4.65 6.49
CA THR A 89 -1.26 -5.46 5.84
C THR A 89 -0.61 -6.65 5.13
N ILE A 90 -1.13 -7.86 5.34
CA ILE A 90 -0.70 -9.03 4.56
C ILE A 90 -1.34 -8.94 3.17
N GLY A 91 -0.52 -8.70 2.13
CA GLY A 91 -0.95 -8.75 0.72
C GLY A 91 -1.19 -7.40 0.02
N GLY A 92 -0.79 -6.27 0.62
CA GLY A 92 -0.83 -4.95 -0.03
C GLY A 92 0.55 -4.50 -0.51
N MET A 93 0.63 -3.65 -1.53
CA MET A 93 1.92 -3.06 -1.99
C MET A 93 2.40 -1.89 -1.14
N GLN A 94 1.57 -1.37 -0.23
CA GLN A 94 1.97 -0.37 0.76
C GLN A 94 1.96 -1.01 2.14
N ASN A 95 3.17 -1.20 2.68
CA ASN A 95 3.39 -2.17 3.75
C ASN A 95 3.44 -1.59 5.15
N GLU A 96 3.48 -0.27 5.34
CA GLU A 96 3.63 0.33 6.66
C GLU A 96 2.86 1.65 6.78
N LEU A 97 1.78 1.65 7.55
CA LEU A 97 1.03 2.86 7.90
C LEU A 97 1.32 3.24 9.35
N ARG A 98 1.74 4.48 9.61
CA ARG A 98 2.02 4.98 10.96
C ARG A 98 0.77 5.63 11.55
N LEU A 99 0.35 5.19 12.73
CA LEU A 99 -0.77 5.76 13.48
C LEU A 99 -0.31 6.25 14.84
N THR A 100 -0.62 7.50 15.16
CA THR A 100 -0.43 8.06 16.49
C THR A 100 -1.71 7.87 17.28
N VAL A 101 -1.66 7.15 18.39
CA VAL A 101 -2.83 6.74 19.17
C VAL A 101 -2.53 6.83 20.67
N LYS A 102 -3.53 7.17 21.48
CA LYS A 102 -3.41 7.22 22.94
C LYS A 102 -3.37 5.83 23.57
N ARG A 103 -2.56 5.62 24.61
CA ARG A 103 -2.45 4.34 25.37
C ARG A 103 -3.79 3.87 25.95
N SER A 104 -4.62 4.81 26.36
CA SER A 104 -5.91 4.57 27.02
C SER A 104 -7.03 4.20 26.05
N LEU A 105 -6.81 4.29 24.73
CA LEU A 105 -7.85 4.08 23.74
C LEU A 105 -8.21 2.58 23.64
N PRO A 106 -9.50 2.21 23.62
CA PRO A 106 -9.91 0.81 23.51
C PRO A 106 -9.58 0.25 22.12
N ALA A 107 -9.21 -1.04 22.06
CA ALA A 107 -8.83 -1.69 20.81
C ALA A 107 -9.93 -1.64 19.73
N ARG A 108 -11.22 -1.55 20.11
CA ARG A 108 -12.33 -1.37 19.15
C ARG A 108 -12.19 -0.10 18.32
N GLU A 109 -11.94 1.03 18.97
CA GLU A 109 -11.79 2.33 18.29
C GLU A 109 -10.50 2.33 17.46
N PHE A 110 -9.43 1.73 17.99
CA PHE A 110 -8.18 1.58 17.25
C PHE A 110 -8.38 0.78 15.95
N LYS A 111 -9.10 -0.34 16.01
CA LYS A 111 -9.43 -1.14 14.81
C LYS A 111 -10.22 -0.32 13.80
N GLN A 112 -11.20 0.47 14.24
CA GLN A 112 -11.99 1.32 13.35
C GLN A 112 -11.11 2.39 12.67
N GLN A 113 -10.30 3.11 13.45
CA GLN A 113 -9.37 4.11 12.91
C GLN A 113 -8.36 3.49 11.93
N ALA A 114 -7.84 2.30 12.26
CA ALA A 114 -6.95 1.54 11.39
C ALA A 114 -7.60 1.17 10.06
N LEU A 115 -8.86 0.70 10.07
CA LEU A 115 -9.58 0.35 8.84
C LEU A 115 -9.89 1.57 7.97
N LEU A 116 -10.30 2.68 8.58
CA LEU A 116 -10.53 3.94 7.88
C LEU A 116 -9.26 4.44 7.19
N ARG A 117 -8.13 4.40 7.89
CA ARG A 117 -6.83 4.82 7.34
C ARG A 117 -6.30 3.89 6.26
N LEU A 118 -6.62 2.60 6.34
CA LEU A 118 -6.30 1.61 5.31
C LEU A 118 -7.28 1.63 4.13
N GLY A 119 -8.37 2.41 4.19
CA GLY A 119 -9.41 2.43 3.15
C GLY A 119 -10.14 1.10 3.00
N LYS A 120 -10.20 0.29 4.06
CA LYS A 120 -10.83 -1.04 4.04
C LYS A 120 -12.24 -1.00 4.64
N PRO A 121 -13.22 -1.72 4.06
CA PRO A 121 -14.59 -1.68 4.56
C PRO A 121 -14.69 -2.35 5.93
N ALA A 122 -15.30 -1.68 6.91
CA ALA A 122 -15.41 -2.15 8.29
C ALA A 122 -16.29 -3.41 8.46
N GLU A 123 -17.13 -3.71 7.49
CA GLU A 123 -18.05 -4.87 7.49
C GLU A 123 -17.32 -6.21 7.36
N ILE A 124 -16.12 -6.18 6.78
CA ILE A 124 -15.31 -7.37 6.59
C ILE A 124 -14.60 -7.65 7.93
N GLY A 125 -14.78 -8.85 8.49
CA GLY A 125 -14.22 -9.27 9.78
C GLY A 125 -12.69 -9.39 9.78
N TYR A 126 -11.98 -8.26 9.74
CA TYR A 126 -10.51 -8.20 9.82
C TYR A 126 -10.02 -8.64 11.19
N LYS A 127 -8.99 -9.47 11.17
CA LYS A 127 -8.29 -9.89 12.39
C LYS A 127 -7.04 -9.04 12.54
N PHE A 128 -6.83 -8.57 13.76
CA PHE A 128 -5.66 -7.77 14.09
C PHE A 128 -4.80 -8.53 15.07
N VAL A 129 -3.53 -8.70 14.72
CA VAL A 129 -2.56 -9.44 15.52
C VAL A 129 -1.46 -8.48 15.96
N ALA A 130 -1.26 -8.38 17.27
CA ALA A 130 -0.23 -7.59 17.91
C ALA A 130 0.68 -8.55 18.69
N SER A 131 1.99 -8.51 18.47
CA SER A 131 2.97 -9.34 19.19
C SER A 131 2.64 -10.85 19.21
N GLY A 132 2.01 -11.36 18.14
CA GLY A 132 1.60 -12.76 18.02
C GLY A 132 0.25 -13.10 18.68
N GLN A 133 -0.37 -12.17 19.41
CA GLN A 133 -1.67 -12.35 20.04
C GLN A 133 -2.77 -11.65 19.23
N LEU A 134 -3.95 -12.30 19.15
CA LEU A 134 -5.13 -11.68 18.54
C LEU A 134 -5.63 -10.57 19.46
N MET A 135 -5.78 -9.36 18.93
CA MET A 135 -6.34 -8.25 19.70
C MET A 135 -7.83 -8.49 19.98
N SER A 136 -8.17 -8.59 21.27
CA SER A 136 -9.54 -8.45 21.76
C SER A 136 -10.10 -7.08 21.38
N SER A 137 -11.42 -6.94 21.26
CA SER A 137 -12.07 -5.63 21.01
C SER A 137 -12.29 -4.84 22.30
N GLU A 138 -12.25 -5.51 23.45
CA GLU A 138 -12.57 -4.93 24.77
C GLU A 138 -11.32 -4.43 25.52
N ALA A 139 -10.15 -4.99 25.21
CA ALA A 139 -8.89 -4.62 25.87
C ALA A 139 -8.40 -3.23 25.43
N THR A 140 -7.74 -2.53 26.34
CA THR A 140 -7.05 -1.26 26.03
C THR A 140 -5.67 -1.52 25.40
N LEU A 141 -5.12 -0.54 24.68
CA LEU A 141 -3.78 -0.66 24.10
C LEU A 141 -2.69 -0.79 25.19
N ALA A 142 -2.93 -0.21 26.37
CA ALA A 142 -2.08 -0.35 27.55
C ALA A 142 -2.07 -1.80 28.09
N GLU A 143 -3.23 -2.46 28.18
CA GLU A 143 -3.34 -3.87 28.61
C GLU A 143 -2.67 -4.84 27.64
N LEU A 144 -2.66 -4.49 26.35
CA LEU A 144 -1.96 -5.26 25.32
C LEU A 144 -0.43 -5.08 25.36
N GLY A 145 0.09 -4.20 26.24
CA GLY A 145 1.52 -3.98 26.42
C GLY A 145 2.21 -3.32 25.22
N LEU A 146 1.46 -2.61 24.37
CA LEU A 146 1.99 -2.00 23.15
C LEU A 146 2.88 -0.80 23.45
N GLN A 147 4.07 -0.79 22.85
CA GLN A 147 5.07 0.27 22.96
C GLN A 147 5.20 1.09 21.67
N ASP A 148 6.02 2.15 21.75
CA ASP A 148 6.27 3.02 20.62
C ASP A 148 7.04 2.30 19.51
N GLY A 149 6.51 2.35 18.30
CA GLY A 149 7.04 1.66 17.13
C GLY A 149 6.57 0.23 16.92
N ASP A 150 5.71 -0.31 17.80
CA ASP A 150 5.21 -1.68 17.68
C ASP A 150 4.40 -1.92 16.40
N VAL A 151 4.49 -3.16 15.91
CA VAL A 151 3.89 -3.57 14.65
C VAL A 151 2.60 -4.36 14.88
N VAL A 152 1.50 -3.84 14.34
CA VAL A 152 0.21 -4.53 14.30
C VAL A 152 -0.05 -5.05 12.89
N VAL A 153 -0.30 -6.35 12.79
CA VAL A 153 -0.57 -7.01 11.52
C VAL A 153 -2.08 -7.12 11.30
N VAL A 154 -2.55 -6.60 10.18
CA VAL A 154 -3.97 -6.65 9.77
C VAL A 154 -4.15 -7.76 8.74
N VAL A 155 -4.96 -8.74 9.11
CA VAL A 155 -5.23 -9.94 8.32
C VAL A 155 -6.66 -9.87 7.79
N ALA A 156 -6.80 -9.93 6.47
CA ALA A 156 -8.12 -10.03 5.82
C ALA A 156 -8.77 -11.39 6.14
N PRO A 157 -10.09 -11.45 6.37
CA PRO A 157 -10.77 -12.72 6.53
C PRO A 157 -10.68 -13.52 5.23
N ARG A 158 -10.62 -14.84 5.37
CA ARG A 158 -10.71 -15.75 4.24
C ARG A 158 -12.11 -15.63 3.64
N ALA A 159 -12.20 -15.41 2.33
CA ALA A 159 -13.48 -15.38 1.64
C ALA A 159 -14.29 -16.65 1.97
N PRO A 160 -15.57 -16.51 2.32
CA PRO A 160 -16.38 -17.65 2.73
C PRO A 160 -16.48 -18.64 1.57
N PHE A 161 -16.49 -19.94 1.92
CA PHE A 161 -16.41 -21.03 0.95
C PHE A 161 -17.51 -20.95 -0.12
N HIS A 162 -18.72 -20.55 0.27
CA HIS A 162 -19.86 -20.43 -0.65
C HIS A 162 -19.64 -19.38 -1.75
N VAL A 163 -18.95 -18.27 -1.49
CA VAL A 163 -18.64 -17.26 -2.52
C VAL A 163 -17.60 -17.78 -3.51
N ARG A 164 -16.64 -18.59 -3.05
CA ARG A 164 -15.66 -19.24 -3.93
C ARG A 164 -16.34 -20.25 -4.87
N VAL A 165 -17.25 -21.06 -4.34
CA VAL A 165 -18.03 -22.02 -5.13
C VAL A 165 -18.98 -21.29 -6.08
N ALA A 166 -19.72 -20.28 -5.61
CA ALA A 166 -20.63 -19.51 -6.47
C ALA A 166 -19.91 -18.83 -7.64
N ARG A 167 -18.69 -18.32 -7.42
CA ARG A 167 -17.88 -17.74 -8.49
C ARG A 167 -17.44 -18.80 -9.50
N GLN A 168 -17.00 -19.98 -9.05
CA GLN A 168 -16.66 -21.08 -9.95
C GLN A 168 -17.87 -21.65 -10.69
N VAL A 169 -19.00 -21.82 -10.01
CA VAL A 169 -20.27 -22.29 -10.61
C VAL A 169 -20.76 -21.29 -11.65
N ARG A 170 -20.68 -19.97 -11.37
CA ARG A 170 -21.03 -18.92 -12.34
C ARG A 170 -20.11 -18.99 -13.57
N PHE A 171 -18.80 -19.20 -13.40
CA PHE A 171 -17.90 -19.40 -14.53
C PHE A 171 -18.22 -20.67 -15.33
N ALA A 172 -18.53 -21.78 -14.65
CA ALA A 172 -18.92 -23.04 -15.30
C ALA A 172 -20.25 -22.91 -16.07
N ILE A 173 -21.24 -22.24 -15.49
CA ILE A 173 -22.53 -21.96 -16.15
C ILE A 173 -22.33 -21.03 -17.35
N CYS A 174 -21.54 -19.97 -17.22
CA CYS A 174 -21.21 -19.11 -18.36
C CYS A 174 -20.48 -19.87 -19.47
N TRP A 175 -19.58 -20.80 -19.13
CA TRP A 175 -18.88 -21.63 -20.10
C TRP A 175 -19.83 -22.60 -20.82
N LEU A 176 -20.73 -23.26 -20.09
CA LEU A 176 -21.75 -24.15 -20.65
C LEU A 176 -22.75 -23.41 -21.53
N LEU A 177 -23.26 -22.26 -21.09
CA LEU A 177 -24.17 -21.42 -21.89
C LEU A 177 -23.48 -20.84 -23.13
N GLY A 178 -22.21 -20.47 -23.01
CA GLY A 178 -21.38 -20.04 -24.14
C GLY A 178 -21.16 -21.17 -25.16
N GLY A 179 -20.88 -22.39 -24.69
CA GLY A 179 -20.75 -23.59 -25.52
C GLY A 179 -22.06 -24.00 -26.19
N LEU A 180 -23.19 -23.85 -25.51
CA LEU A 180 -24.51 -24.11 -26.09
C LEU A 180 -24.85 -23.09 -27.18
N TRP A 181 -24.54 -21.82 -26.95
CA TRP A 181 -24.76 -20.75 -27.94
C TRP A 181 -23.90 -20.91 -29.20
N SER A 182 -22.66 -21.37 -29.07
CA SER A 182 -21.80 -21.67 -30.22
C SER A 182 -22.29 -22.88 -31.02
N LEU A 183 -22.78 -23.93 -30.36
CA LEU A 183 -23.44 -25.06 -31.03
C LEU A 183 -24.71 -24.63 -31.77
N LEU A 184 -25.54 -23.79 -31.15
CA LEU A 184 -26.76 -23.28 -31.77
C LEU A 184 -26.45 -22.44 -33.02
N LYS A 185 -25.41 -21.60 -32.97
CA LYS A 185 -24.90 -20.89 -34.16
C LYS A 185 -24.43 -21.85 -35.26
N ALA A 186 -23.73 -22.92 -34.91
CA ALA A 186 -23.25 -23.91 -35.88
C ALA A 186 -24.41 -24.62 -36.59
N VAL A 187 -25.46 -25.00 -35.84
CA VAL A 187 -26.67 -25.64 -36.39
C VAL A 187 -27.44 -24.69 -37.30
N VAL A 188 -27.63 -23.43 -36.90
CA VAL A 188 -28.30 -22.41 -37.73
C VAL A 188 -27.49 -22.15 -39.01
N CYS A 189 -26.16 -22.05 -38.93
CA CYS A 189 -25.30 -21.94 -40.11
C CYS A 189 -25.40 -23.17 -41.02
N ALA A 190 -25.41 -24.38 -40.47
CA ALA A 190 -25.54 -25.61 -41.25
C ALA A 190 -26.89 -25.66 -41.99
N LEU A 191 -27.99 -25.37 -41.28
CA LEU A 191 -29.34 -25.35 -41.86
C LEU A 191 -29.54 -24.22 -42.88
N GLY A 192 -28.84 -23.08 -42.74
CA GLY A 192 -28.94 -21.96 -43.68
C GLY A 192 -28.08 -22.12 -44.94
N VAL A 193 -26.90 -22.75 -44.83
CA VAL A 193 -25.92 -22.82 -45.93
C VAL A 193 -26.11 -24.07 -46.80
N LEU A 194 -26.52 -25.19 -46.22
CA LEU A 194 -26.71 -26.45 -46.95
C LEU A 194 -27.82 -26.40 -48.02
N PRO A 195 -29.04 -25.86 -47.78
CA PRO A 195 -30.08 -25.86 -48.80
C PRO A 195 -29.78 -24.89 -49.94
N GLY A 196 -29.15 -23.75 -49.68
CA GLY A 196 -28.79 -22.78 -50.72
C GLY A 196 -27.69 -23.27 -51.65
N THR A 197 -26.70 -24.00 -51.12
CA THR A 197 -25.59 -24.55 -51.92
C THR A 197 -26.01 -25.81 -52.69
N MET A 198 -26.84 -26.69 -52.11
CA MET A 198 -27.44 -27.80 -52.85
C MET A 198 -28.40 -27.34 -53.95
N LEU A 199 -29.23 -26.33 -53.70
CA LEU A 199 -30.14 -25.82 -54.73
C LEU A 199 -29.36 -25.20 -55.89
N ARG A 200 -28.26 -24.48 -55.61
CA ARG A 200 -27.40 -23.91 -56.65
C ARG A 200 -26.62 -24.97 -57.41
N TRP A 201 -26.21 -26.06 -56.75
CA TRP A 201 -25.60 -27.22 -57.40
C TRP A 201 -26.61 -27.98 -58.26
N LEU A 202 -27.85 -28.18 -57.80
CA LEU A 202 -28.94 -28.79 -58.59
C LEU A 202 -29.31 -27.93 -59.80
N ILE A 203 -29.39 -26.61 -59.65
CA ILE A 203 -29.64 -25.68 -60.78
C ILE A 203 -28.51 -25.74 -61.80
N ASN A 204 -27.25 -25.79 -61.36
CA ASN A 204 -26.10 -25.90 -62.26
C ASN A 204 -25.95 -27.29 -62.89
N ALA A 205 -26.33 -28.36 -62.19
CA ALA A 205 -26.29 -29.73 -62.71
C ALA A 205 -27.41 -30.01 -63.72
N TRP A 206 -28.52 -29.26 -63.63
CA TRP A 206 -29.64 -29.38 -64.58
C TRP A 206 -29.42 -28.57 -65.87
N TYR A 207 -28.52 -27.58 -65.85
CA TYR A 207 -28.08 -26.84 -67.06
C TYR A 207 -26.96 -27.60 -67.79
N ASP A 208 -27.39 -28.64 -68.52
CA ASP A 208 -26.80 -29.31 -69.69
C ASP A 208 -25.35 -29.89 -69.69
N PRO A 209 -25.20 -31.20 -70.02
CA PRO A 209 -23.91 -31.85 -70.29
C PRO A 209 -23.36 -31.70 -71.73
N TRP A 210 -23.94 -30.87 -72.61
CA TRP A 210 -23.61 -30.89 -74.04
C TRP A 210 -23.47 -29.51 -74.74
N SER A 211 -22.80 -28.53 -74.14
CA SER A 211 -22.42 -27.30 -74.86
C SER A 211 -20.90 -27.07 -74.88
N LEU A 212 -20.24 -27.73 -75.84
CA LEU A 212 -18.86 -27.46 -76.28
C LEU A 212 -18.82 -26.21 -77.18
N VAL A 213 -19.35 -25.08 -76.74
CA VAL A 213 -19.12 -23.78 -77.40
C VAL A 213 -19.15 -22.69 -76.33
N ARG A 214 -17.99 -22.14 -75.96
CA ARG A 214 -17.94 -20.89 -75.17
C ARG A 214 -17.99 -19.71 -76.13
N PRO A 215 -18.98 -18.80 -76.05
CA PRO A 215 -18.84 -17.50 -76.67
C PRO A 215 -17.84 -16.68 -75.85
N THR A 216 -16.79 -16.22 -76.53
CA THR A 216 -15.92 -15.15 -76.07
C THR A 216 -16.73 -13.85 -76.00
N SER A 217 -16.95 -13.33 -74.79
CA SER A 217 -17.36 -11.94 -74.62
C SER A 217 -16.54 -11.27 -73.51
N PRO A 218 -16.28 -9.96 -73.63
CA PRO A 218 -15.15 -9.31 -73.00
C PRO A 218 -15.46 -8.84 -71.58
N GLU A 219 -14.43 -8.89 -70.74
CA GLU A 219 -14.22 -8.08 -69.53
C GLU A 219 -15.45 -7.79 -68.64
N VAL A 220 -15.82 -8.77 -67.82
CA VAL A 220 -16.41 -8.48 -66.52
C VAL A 220 -15.38 -8.86 -65.46
N ARG A 221 -14.73 -7.84 -64.86
CA ARG A 221 -13.86 -8.01 -63.70
C ARG A 221 -14.65 -8.71 -62.58
N GLY A 222 -14.46 -10.01 -62.46
CA GLY A 222 -14.98 -10.80 -61.36
C GLY A 222 -14.45 -10.28 -60.02
N ARG A 223 -15.29 -10.37 -58.98
CA ARG A 223 -14.94 -10.02 -57.60
C ARG A 223 -13.60 -10.65 -57.21
N ARG A 224 -12.65 -9.78 -56.84
CA ARG A 224 -11.34 -10.14 -56.30
C ARG A 224 -11.55 -11.10 -55.14
N ILE A 225 -11.18 -12.36 -55.32
CA ILE A 225 -11.12 -13.34 -54.23
C ILE A 225 -10.06 -12.79 -53.27
N GLN A 226 -10.49 -12.29 -52.11
CA GLN A 226 -9.56 -12.02 -51.01
C GLN A 226 -9.17 -13.38 -50.42
N THR A 227 -8.17 -14.02 -51.02
CA THR A 227 -7.43 -15.07 -50.34
C THR A 227 -6.69 -14.43 -49.17
N LEU A 228 -6.74 -15.10 -48.01
CA LEU A 228 -5.99 -14.80 -46.79
C LEU A 228 -4.61 -14.20 -47.10
N GLY A 229 -4.15 -13.22 -46.29
CA GLY A 229 -3.02 -12.30 -46.46
C GLY A 229 -1.67 -12.87 -46.93
N PHE A 230 -1.65 -13.48 -48.10
CA PHE A 230 -0.52 -14.05 -48.80
C PHE A 230 -0.48 -13.38 -50.17
N SER A 231 0.58 -12.63 -50.43
CA SER A 231 0.88 -12.11 -51.76
C SER A 231 1.90 -13.05 -52.42
N PRO A 232 1.48 -14.07 -53.19
CA PRO A 232 2.45 -14.91 -53.88
C PRO A 232 3.23 -14.05 -54.87
N GLN A 233 4.55 -13.99 -54.71
CA GLN A 233 5.43 -13.40 -55.71
C GLN A 233 6.10 -14.54 -56.47
N MET A 234 5.94 -14.52 -57.79
CA MET A 234 6.60 -15.45 -58.69
C MET A 234 7.92 -14.82 -59.13
N LEU A 235 9.03 -15.40 -58.70
CA LEU A 235 10.37 -14.97 -59.12
C LEU A 235 10.82 -15.88 -60.26
N ARG A 236 11.15 -15.26 -61.39
CA ARG A 236 11.77 -15.93 -62.53
C ARG A 236 13.27 -15.61 -62.49
N TYR A 237 14.09 -16.64 -62.29
CA TYR A 237 15.54 -16.48 -62.31
C TYR A 237 16.05 -16.42 -63.74
N ALA A 238 17.16 -15.71 -63.96
CA ALA A 238 17.92 -15.84 -65.19
C ALA A 238 18.60 -17.23 -65.24
N PRO A 239 18.87 -17.79 -66.44
CA PRO A 239 19.47 -19.11 -66.57
C PRO A 239 20.77 -19.22 -65.75
N GLY A 240 20.85 -20.20 -64.84
CA GLY A 240 22.05 -20.46 -64.03
C GLY A 240 22.13 -19.75 -62.66
N GLN A 241 21.13 -18.97 -62.25
CA GLN A 241 21.14 -18.29 -60.94
C GLN A 241 20.44 -19.04 -59.79
N ASN A 242 19.77 -20.17 -60.04
CA ASN A 242 19.13 -20.95 -58.97
C ASN A 242 20.05 -22.10 -58.50
N PRO A 243 20.46 -22.14 -57.21
CA PRO A 243 21.27 -23.24 -56.67
C PRO A 243 20.55 -24.61 -56.64
N ARG A 244 19.23 -24.66 -56.91
CA ARG A 244 18.42 -25.89 -56.91
C ARG A 244 17.95 -26.35 -58.29
N GLY A 245 18.31 -25.65 -59.37
CA GLY A 245 18.07 -26.10 -60.75
C GLY A 245 16.61 -26.04 -61.25
N GLU A 246 15.72 -25.33 -60.56
CA GLU A 246 14.34 -25.11 -61.00
C GLU A 246 14.18 -23.70 -61.59
N ASP A 247 13.62 -23.56 -62.79
CA ASP A 247 13.52 -22.25 -63.47
C ASP A 247 12.44 -21.32 -62.90
N LEU A 248 11.57 -21.83 -62.02
CA LEU A 248 10.47 -21.08 -61.40
C LEU A 248 10.30 -21.51 -59.95
N THR A 249 10.34 -20.55 -59.03
CA THR A 249 10.07 -20.80 -57.60
C THR A 249 9.00 -19.85 -57.10
N VAL A 250 7.97 -20.39 -56.45
CA VAL A 250 6.87 -19.60 -55.87
C VAL A 250 7.20 -19.32 -54.41
N LEU A 251 7.38 -18.05 -54.04
CA LEU A 251 7.56 -17.64 -52.65
C LEU A 251 6.22 -17.18 -52.06
N LEU A 252 5.82 -17.86 -50.98
CA LEU A 252 4.64 -17.51 -50.18
C LEU A 252 5.11 -16.79 -48.93
N SER A 253 5.15 -15.45 -48.95
CA SER A 253 5.44 -14.66 -47.75
C SER A 253 4.14 -14.38 -46.97
N GLN A 254 4.09 -14.77 -45.70
CA GLN A 254 3.05 -14.30 -44.77
C GLN A 254 3.30 -12.82 -44.47
N GLY A 255 2.39 -11.96 -44.89
CA GLY A 255 2.36 -10.58 -44.41
C GLY A 255 1.88 -10.57 -42.97
N LEU A 256 2.74 -10.15 -42.03
CA LEU A 256 2.34 -9.74 -40.68
C LEU A 256 1.37 -8.56 -40.81
N ILE A 257 0.07 -8.82 -40.73
CA ILE A 257 -0.95 -7.78 -40.65
C ILE A 257 -1.11 -7.42 -39.18
N GLY A 258 -0.70 -6.20 -38.85
CA GLY A 258 -1.04 -5.55 -37.59
C GLY A 258 -2.49 -5.08 -37.60
N MET A 259 -3.10 -5.23 -36.42
CA MET A 259 -4.46 -4.90 -35.97
C MET A 259 -5.55 -5.93 -36.25
#